data_AF-A0A820JYL5-F1
#
_entry.id   AF-A0A820JYL5-F1
#
_cell.length_a   1.000
_cell.length_b   1.000
_cell.length_c   1.000
_cell.angle_alpha   90.00
_cell.angle_beta   90.00
_cell.angle_gamma   90.00
#
_symmetry.space_group_name_H-M   'P 1'
#
loop_
_entity.id
_entity.type
_entity.pdbx_description
1 polymer ?
#
loop_
_entity_poly.entity_id
_entity_poly.type
_entity_poly.pdbx_seq_one_letter_code
_entity_poly.pdbx_strand_id
1 'polypeptide(L)'
;ISLAVILIEATGDIVLGLPIMIVLTVAKLTGDYFNEGFFDIHIALQKTIFRILRAESHHGFPVVDHHADETNNERAGTFQGIILRHQLITILRKRNFISLNDSLRDYLTLDDFRESYPRHPSIE
;
A
#
# COMPACT_ATOMS: atom_id res chain seq x y z
N ILE A 1 -19.96 -4.40 9.08
CA ILE A 1 -21.04 -4.10 10.07
C ILE A 1 -20.92 -2.66 10.59
N SER A 2 -19.76 -2.23 11.11
CA SER A 2 -19.58 -0.83 11.59
C SER A 2 -19.91 0.24 10.54
N LEU A 3 -19.47 0.05 9.28
CA LEU A 3 -19.80 0.96 8.17
C LEU A 3 -21.31 1.09 7.92
N ALA A 4 -22.06 -0.02 8.04
CA ALA A 4 -23.51 -0.02 7.85
C ALA A 4 -24.21 0.81 8.93
N VAL A 5 -23.76 0.70 10.18
CA VAL A 5 -24.28 1.49 11.30
C VAL A 5 -23.97 2.98 11.12
N ILE A 6 -22.75 3.33 10.70
CA ILE A 6 -22.38 4.73 10.41
C ILE A 6 -23.26 5.33 9.31
N LEU A 7 -23.55 4.57 8.25
CA LEU A 7 -24.42 5.00 7.15
C LEU A 7 -25.88 5.21 7.59
N ILE A 8 -26.41 4.30 8.42
CA ILE A 8 -27.77 4.42 8.97
C ILE A 8 -27.87 5.65 9.87
N GLU A 9 -26.87 5.86 10.75
CA GLU A 9 -26.82 7.03 11.64
C GLU A 9 -26.70 8.34 10.86
N ALA A 10 -25.86 8.39 9.82
CA ALA A 10 -25.69 9.57 8.99
C ALA A 10 -26.93 9.92 8.15
N THR A 11 -27.74 8.92 7.79
CA THR A 11 -28.98 9.11 7.02
C THR A 11 -30.16 9.46 7.93
N GLY A 12 -30.13 9.03 9.19
CA GLY A 12 -31.22 9.23 10.15
C GLY A 12 -32.47 8.41 9.86
N ASP A 13 -32.42 7.46 8.91
CA ASP A 13 -33.53 6.58 8.54
C ASP A 13 -33.16 5.11 8.78
N ILE A 14 -33.82 4.50 9.77
CA ILE A 14 -33.63 3.09 10.14
C ILE A 14 -34.30 2.12 9.16
N VAL A 15 -35.29 2.56 8.38
CA VAL A 15 -36.03 1.71 7.43
C VAL A 15 -35.10 1.27 6.30
N LEU A 16 -34.14 2.12 5.94
CA LEU A 16 -33.11 1.82 4.95
C LEU A 16 -32.01 0.86 5.47
N GLY A 17 -32.05 0.46 6.75
CA GLY A 17 -31.02 -0.40 7.34
C GLY A 17 -30.94 -1.78 6.71
N LEU A 18 -32.08 -2.46 6.53
CA LEU A 18 -32.13 -3.79 5.92
C LEU A 18 -31.61 -3.82 4.47
N PRO A 19 -32.05 -2.94 3.55
CA PRO A 19 -31.48 -2.91 2.20
C PRO A 19 -30.00 -2.51 2.18
N ILE A 20 -29.54 -1.56 3.00
CA ILE A 20 -28.10 -1.20 3.09
C ILE A 20 -27.25 -2.40 3.53
N MET A 21 -27.72 -3.17 4.51
CA MET A 21 -27.01 -4.35 5.00
C MET A 21 -26.84 -5.42 3.93
N ILE A 22 -27.89 -5.66 3.13
CA ILE A 22 -27.84 -6.62 2.00
C ILE A 22 -26.82 -6.12 0.96
N VAL A 23 -26.91 -4.85 0.56
CA VAL A 23 -26.00 -4.26 -0.45
C VAL A 23 -24.55 -4.34 0.01
N LEU A 24 -24.25 -3.96 1.26
CA LEU A 24 -22.88 -4.02 1.79
C LEU A 24 -22.34 -5.45 1.91
N THR A 25 -23.22 -6.43 2.17
CA THR A 25 -22.82 -7.84 2.25
C THR A 25 -22.50 -8.40 0.88
N VAL A 26 -23.33 -8.11 -0.13
CA VAL A 26 -23.08 -8.53 -1.52
C VAL A 26 -21.83 -7.85 -2.07
N ALA A 27 -21.69 -6.53 -1.86
CA ALA A 27 -20.51 -5.78 -2.29
C ALA A 27 -19.22 -6.33 -1.66
N LYS A 28 -19.26 -6.68 -0.36
CA LYS A 28 -18.11 -7.30 0.31
C LYS A 28 -17.80 -8.67 -0.25
N LEU A 29 -18.81 -9.54 -0.43
CA LEU A 29 -18.60 -10.88 -0.97
C LEU A 29 -17.99 -10.84 -2.38
N THR A 30 -18.50 -9.96 -3.25
CA THR A 30 -17.95 -9.77 -4.59
C THR A 30 -16.53 -9.19 -4.51
N GLY A 31 -16.28 -8.18 -3.66
CA GLY A 31 -14.95 -7.60 -3.49
C GLY A 31 -13.91 -8.62 -3.03
N ASP A 32 -14.24 -9.39 -1.99
CA ASP A 32 -13.37 -10.44 -1.42
C ASP A 32 -13.09 -11.58 -2.41
N TYR A 33 -13.99 -11.82 -3.39
CA TYR A 33 -13.76 -12.80 -4.47
C TYR A 33 -12.70 -12.33 -5.48
N PHE A 34 -12.60 -11.03 -5.73
CA PHE A 34 -11.71 -10.48 -6.75
C PHE A 34 -10.38 -9.98 -6.19
N ASN A 35 -10.35 -9.44 -4.98
CA ASN A 35 -9.14 -8.85 -4.42
C ASN A 35 -9.12 -8.90 -2.88
N GLU A 36 -7.91 -8.91 -2.30
CA GLU A 36 -7.76 -8.66 -0.87
C GLU A 36 -8.24 -7.25 -0.51
N GLY A 37 -8.71 -7.08 0.73
CA GLY A 37 -9.17 -5.78 1.20
C GLY A 37 -8.08 -4.72 1.03
N PHE A 38 -8.43 -3.55 0.50
CA PHE A 38 -7.48 -2.46 0.26
C PHE A 38 -6.63 -2.13 1.50
N PHE A 39 -7.24 -2.18 2.69
CA PHE A 39 -6.55 -1.97 3.95
C PHE A 39 -5.51 -3.06 4.26
N ASP A 40 -5.83 -4.33 3.95
CA ASP A 40 -4.94 -5.46 4.21
C ASP A 40 -3.70 -5.41 3.30
N ILE A 41 -3.89 -5.07 2.02
CA ILE A 41 -2.80 -4.88 1.06
C ILE A 41 -1.82 -3.81 1.56
N HIS A 42 -2.34 -2.66 2.00
CA HIS A 42 -1.50 -1.57 2.51
C HIS A 42 -0.70 -1.99 3.75
N ILE A 43 -1.35 -2.67 4.70
CA ILE A 43 -0.71 -3.17 5.91
C ILE A 43 0.36 -4.22 5.58
N ALA A 44 0.07 -5.13 4.65
CA ALA A 44 1.01 -6.17 4.24
C ALA A 44 2.27 -5.58 3.58
N LEU A 45 2.10 -4.60 2.69
CA LEU A 45 3.21 -3.90 2.04
C LEU A 45 4.08 -3.16 3.05
N GLN A 46 3.48 -2.39 3.95
CA GLN A 46 4.22 -1.67 5.00
C GLN A 46 4.97 -2.62 5.93
N LYS A 47 4.32 -3.71 6.37
CA LYS A 47 4.97 -4.73 7.22
C LYS A 47 6.18 -5.35 6.54
N THR A 48 6.08 -5.64 5.25
CA THR A 48 7.16 -6.27 4.50
C THR A 48 8.39 -5.36 4.41
N ILE A 49 8.19 -4.09 4.05
CA ILE A 49 9.28 -3.12 3.96
C ILE A 49 9.87 -2.86 5.36
N PHE A 50 9.04 -2.68 6.38
CA PHE A 50 9.50 -2.48 7.76
C PHE A 50 10.31 -3.67 8.27
N ARG A 51 9.91 -4.90 7.94
CA ARG A 51 10.65 -6.12 8.30
C ARG A 51 12.04 -6.13 7.68
N ILE A 52 12.15 -5.80 6.39
CA ILE A 52 13.44 -5.74 5.68
C ILE A 52 14.33 -4.66 6.31
N LEU A 53 13.76 -3.47 6.58
CA LEU A 53 14.47 -2.38 7.26
C LEU A 53 14.87 -2.72 8.70
N ARG A 54 14.27 -3.71 9.35
CA ARG A 54 14.67 -4.14 10.69
C ARG A 54 15.67 -5.29 10.67
N ALA A 55 15.52 -6.21 9.71
CA ALA A 55 16.37 -7.38 9.58
C ALA A 55 17.76 -7.03 9.04
N GLU A 56 17.83 -6.09 8.11
CA GLU A 56 19.06 -5.79 7.37
C GLU A 56 19.73 -4.49 7.84
N SER A 57 21.05 -4.58 8.04
CA SER A 57 21.90 -3.43 8.40
C SER A 57 22.39 -2.64 7.19
N HIS A 58 22.23 -3.16 5.96
CA HIS A 58 22.68 -2.48 4.76
C HIS A 58 21.75 -1.33 4.34
N HIS A 59 22.32 -0.33 3.66
CA HIS A 59 21.63 0.92 3.31
C HIS A 59 21.17 0.99 1.85
N GLY A 60 21.50 -0.01 1.02
CA GLY A 60 21.07 -0.09 -0.38
C GLY A 60 20.40 -1.43 -0.66
N PHE A 61 19.31 -1.40 -1.41
CA PHE A 61 18.54 -2.56 -1.83
C PHE A 61 18.50 -2.59 -3.38
N PRO A 62 18.83 -3.71 -4.03
CA PRO A 62 18.67 -3.83 -5.47
C PRO A 62 17.19 -3.92 -5.85
N VAL A 63 16.80 -3.18 -6.89
CA VAL A 63 15.48 -3.24 -7.52
C VAL A 63 15.60 -4.20 -8.71
N VAL A 64 14.79 -5.24 -8.70
CA VAL A 64 14.82 -6.32 -9.69
C VAL A 64 13.44 -6.47 -10.31
N ASP A 65 13.36 -6.40 -11.63
CA ASP A 65 12.13 -6.60 -12.39
C ASP A 65 11.93 -8.08 -12.70
N HIS A 66 10.75 -8.58 -12.38
CA HIS A 66 10.38 -9.95 -12.69
C HIS A 66 9.47 -9.91 -13.90
N HIS A 67 10.07 -9.70 -15.08
CA HIS A 67 9.36 -9.91 -16.33
C HIS A 67 9.02 -11.40 -16.44
N ALA A 68 7.72 -11.71 -16.38
CA ALA A 68 7.20 -13.03 -16.60
C ALA A 68 7.26 -13.38 -18.09
N ASP A 69 8.46 -13.40 -18.67
CA ASP A 69 8.66 -14.01 -19.98
C ASP A 69 8.57 -15.52 -19.76
N GLU A 70 7.39 -16.08 -20.06
CA GLU A 70 6.95 -17.46 -19.80
C GLU A 70 7.84 -18.55 -20.43
N THR A 71 8.91 -18.18 -21.13
CA THR A 71 9.70 -19.09 -21.97
C THR A 71 10.94 -19.66 -21.27
N ASN A 72 11.43 -19.07 -20.17
CA ASN A 72 12.58 -19.61 -19.45
C ASN A 72 12.39 -19.57 -17.94
N ASN A 73 12.47 -20.75 -17.33
CA ASN A 73 12.29 -21.01 -15.90
C ASN A 73 13.51 -20.58 -15.06
N GLU A 74 14.11 -19.43 -15.37
CA GLU A 74 15.26 -18.90 -14.63
C GLU A 74 14.82 -17.75 -13.73
N ARG A 75 14.73 -18.08 -12.44
CA ARG A 75 14.23 -17.25 -11.34
C ARG A 75 15.20 -16.13 -10.92
N ALA A 76 15.69 -15.35 -11.88
CA ALA A 76 16.48 -14.15 -11.62
C ALA A 76 15.92 -13.03 -12.47
N GLY A 77 15.15 -12.13 -11.86
CA GLY A 77 14.66 -10.95 -12.57
C GLY A 77 15.80 -10.03 -13.03
N THR A 78 15.50 -9.13 -13.95
CA THR A 78 16.44 -8.16 -14.50
C THR A 78 16.72 -7.05 -13.48
N PHE A 79 17.98 -6.77 -13.19
CA PHE A 79 18.36 -5.66 -12.32
C PHE A 79 17.98 -4.30 -12.96
N GLN A 80 17.14 -3.52 -12.28
CA GLN A 80 16.69 -2.19 -12.75
C GLN A 80 17.40 -1.04 -12.04
N GLY A 81 17.98 -1.26 -10.86
CA GLY A 81 18.68 -0.21 -10.13
C GLY A 81 18.84 -0.50 -8.64
N ILE A 82 19.18 0.53 -7.87
CA ILE A 82 19.26 0.46 -6.41
C ILE A 82 18.34 1.49 -5.78
N ILE A 83 17.77 1.16 -4.62
CA ILE A 83 17.03 2.08 -3.77
C ILE A 83 17.65 2.10 -2.37
N LEU A 84 17.81 3.29 -1.80
CA LEU A 84 18.44 3.47 -0.50
C LEU A 84 17.43 3.35 0.63
N ARG A 85 17.89 2.89 1.80
CA ARG A 85 17.10 2.79 3.04
C ARG A 85 16.38 4.09 3.36
N HIS A 86 17.05 5.24 3.26
CA HIS A 86 16.43 6.52 3.56
C HIS A 86 15.34 6.90 2.54
N GLN A 87 15.50 6.52 1.28
CA GLN A 87 14.49 6.74 0.23
C GLN A 87 13.24 5.91 0.53
N LEU A 88 13.41 4.64 0.91
CA LEU A 88 12.29 3.80 1.36
C LEU A 88 11.58 4.41 2.58
N ILE A 89 12.33 4.93 3.56
CA ILE A 89 11.75 5.59 4.74
C ILE A 89 10.96 6.85 4.34
N THR A 90 11.47 7.67 3.43
CA THR A 90 10.75 8.87 2.94
C THR A 90 9.48 8.49 2.20
N ILE A 91 9.52 7.48 1.33
CA ILE A 91 8.35 6.96 0.61
C ILE A 91 7.30 6.43 1.59
N LEU A 92 7.74 5.65 2.59
CA LEU A 92 6.86 5.13 3.64
C LEU A 92 6.22 6.25 4.48
N ARG A 93 6.98 7.30 4.83
CA ARG A 93 6.45 8.46 5.56
C ARG A 93 5.42 9.22 4.78
N LYS A 94 5.65 9.40 3.47
CA LYS A 94 4.70 10.09 2.58
C LYS A 94 3.47 9.26 2.21
N ARG A 95 3.45 7.97 2.60
CA ARG A 95 2.34 7.03 2.36
C ARG A 95 1.87 6.98 0.89
N ASN A 96 2.77 7.26 -0.06
CA ASN A 96 2.45 7.26 -1.48
C ASN A 96 2.55 5.84 -2.04
N PHE A 97 1.59 5.00 -1.67
CA PHE A 97 1.47 3.63 -2.17
C PHE A 97 0.64 3.64 -3.45
N ILE A 98 1.00 2.78 -4.41
CA ILE A 98 0.22 2.58 -5.64
C ILE A 98 -1.18 2.12 -5.25
N SER A 99 -2.18 2.96 -5.45
CA SER A 99 -3.59 2.59 -5.45
C SER A 99 -4.05 2.54 -6.91
N LEU A 100 -4.89 1.56 -7.25
CA LEU A 100 -5.38 1.31 -8.62
C LEU A 100 -6.15 2.50 -9.24
N ASN A 101 -6.46 3.54 -8.46
CA ASN A 101 -7.09 4.79 -8.91
C ASN A 101 -6.03 5.90 -9.04
N ASP A 102 -5.41 5.95 -10.22
CA ASP A 102 -4.20 6.70 -10.56
C ASP A 102 -4.39 8.23 -10.71
N SER A 103 -5.62 8.74 -10.57
CA SER A 103 -5.97 10.08 -11.04
C SER A 103 -5.68 11.23 -10.07
N LEU A 104 -5.37 10.95 -8.81
CA LEU A 104 -5.07 11.98 -7.78
C LEU A 104 -3.73 11.69 -7.08
N ARG A 105 -2.69 11.37 -7.85
CA ARG A 105 -1.34 11.26 -7.27
C ARG A 105 -0.73 12.64 -7.07
N ASP A 106 -0.44 12.98 -5.82
CA ASP A 106 0.74 13.79 -5.53
C ASP A 106 1.95 12.93 -5.90
N TYR A 107 2.47 13.13 -7.11
CA TYR A 107 3.68 12.46 -7.56
C TYR A 107 4.81 12.81 -6.58
N LEU A 108 5.50 11.78 -6.07
CA LEU A 108 6.71 11.98 -5.27
C LEU A 108 7.70 12.81 -6.09
N THR A 109 7.92 14.06 -5.68
CA THR A 109 8.89 14.93 -6.34
C THR A 109 10.27 14.69 -5.77
N LEU A 110 11.32 15.06 -6.50
CA LEU A 110 12.69 14.99 -5.99
C LEU A 110 12.90 15.91 -4.77
N ASP A 111 12.13 16.98 -4.65
CA ASP A 111 12.22 17.94 -3.55
C ASP A 111 11.79 17.32 -2.21
N ASP A 112 10.83 16.40 -2.26
CA ASP A 112 10.36 15.62 -1.11
C ASP A 112 11.47 14.80 -0.44
N PHE A 113 12.39 14.28 -1.26
CA PHE A 113 13.54 13.51 -0.78
C PHE A 113 14.64 14.42 -0.21
N ARG A 114 14.72 15.66 -0.68
CA ARG A 114 15.72 16.64 -0.25
C ARG A 114 15.32 17.33 1.06
N GLU A 115 14.03 17.55 1.29
CA GLU A 115 13.51 18.21 2.51
C GLU A 115 13.74 17.37 3.78
N SER A 116 13.84 16.04 3.65
CA SER A 116 14.10 15.12 4.75
C SER A 116 15.57 15.10 5.23
N TYR A 117 16.43 15.92 4.63
CA TYR A 117 17.86 16.04 4.95
C TYR A 117 18.13 17.32 5.79
N PRO A 118 18.94 17.32 6.88
CA PRO A 118 19.79 16.26 7.45
C PRO A 118 19.32 15.68 8.80
N ARG A 119 18.08 15.94 9.28
CA ARG A 119 17.66 15.42 10.60
C ARG A 119 17.18 13.98 10.49
N HIS A 120 18.07 13.02 10.73
CA HIS A 120 17.74 11.61 10.94
C HIS A 120 16.97 11.44 12.26
N PRO A 121 15.65 11.16 12.26
CA PRO A 121 14.99 10.72 13.47
C PRO A 121 15.31 9.24 13.64
N SER A 122 15.89 8.88 14.79
CA SER A 122 16.11 7.49 15.20
C SER A 122 14.78 6.73 15.23
N ILE A 123 14.81 5.49 14.76
CA ILE A 123 13.67 4.57 14.80
C ILE A 123 13.75 3.85 16.15
N GLU A 124 13.03 4.35 17.15
CA GLU A 124 12.54 3.55 18.29
C GLU A 124 11.08 3.17 18.03
#